data_AF-A0A345PP22-F1
#
_entry.id   AF-A0A345PP22-F1
#
_cell.length_a   1.000
_cell.length_b   1.000
_cell.length_c   1.000
_cell.angle_alpha   90.00
_cell.angle_beta   90.00
_cell.angle_gamma   90.00
#
_symmetry.space_group_name_H-M   'P 1'
#
loop_
_entity.id
_entity.type
_entity.pdbx_description
1 polymer ?
#
loop_
_entity_poly.entity_id
_entity_poly.type
_entity_poly.pdbx_seq_one_letter_code
_entity_poly.pdbx_strand_id
1 'polypeptide(L)'
;MFVRMIKILCKLLGIACIVELVREKLGGLVHTLQYSLKEKAKQVVQVFVLAALTFILFGLGLRFLLLGLAYWLNALLSSAYLGFFLVSIFCFLMVMLVVFMLRSKMNNQPLTQEKISDGP
;
A
#
# COMPACT_ATOMS: atom_id res chain seq x y z
N MET A 1 -24.18 -20.11 -55.69
CA MET A 1 -23.03 -19.57 -54.91
C MET A 1 -23.26 -18.13 -54.41
N PHE A 2 -23.83 -17.23 -55.21
CA PHE A 2 -24.07 -15.81 -54.86
C PHE A 2 -24.80 -15.55 -53.54
N VAL A 3 -25.88 -16.28 -53.25
CA VAL A 3 -26.69 -16.08 -52.02
C VAL A 3 -25.89 -16.35 -50.74
N ARG A 4 -24.93 -17.29 -50.78
CA ARG A 4 -24.03 -17.55 -49.64
C ARG A 4 -23.06 -16.39 -49.41
N MET A 5 -22.52 -15.78 -50.47
CA MET A 5 -21.65 -14.60 -50.33
C MET A 5 -22.39 -13.40 -49.72
N ILE A 6 -23.61 -13.13 -50.16
CA ILE A 6 -24.43 -12.02 -49.63
C ILE A 6 -24.71 -12.21 -48.13
N LYS A 7 -25.01 -13.44 -47.70
CA LYS A 7 -25.28 -13.77 -46.30
C LYS A 7 -24.05 -13.58 -45.40
N ILE A 8 -22.85 -13.85 -45.93
CA ILE A 8 -21.58 -13.65 -45.22
C ILE A 8 -21.27 -12.16 -45.10
N LEU A 9 -21.44 -11.38 -46.17
CA LEU A 9 -21.25 -9.93 -46.16
C LEU A 9 -22.15 -9.23 -45.13
N CYS A 10 -23.42 -9.63 -45.07
CA CYS A 10 -24.39 -9.05 -44.14
C CYS A 10 -24.05 -9.33 -42.67
N LYS A 11 -23.53 -10.53 -42.37
CA LYS A 11 -23.00 -10.85 -41.03
C LYS A 11 -21.77 -10.02 -40.69
N LEU A 12 -20.84 -9.83 -41.64
CA LEU A 12 -19.63 -9.05 -41.42
C LEU A 12 -19.93 -7.58 -41.09
N LEU A 13 -20.87 -6.98 -41.81
CA LEU A 13 -21.33 -5.60 -41.55
C LEU A 13 -21.98 -5.46 -40.17
N GLY A 14 -22.81 -6.42 -39.76
CA GLY A 14 -23.42 -6.41 -38.43
C GLY A 14 -22.39 -6.46 -37.30
N ILE A 15 -21.35 -7.30 -37.43
CA ILE A 15 -20.28 -7.41 -36.44
C ILE A 15 -19.45 -6.13 -36.38
N ALA A 16 -19.12 -5.55 -37.55
CA ALA A 16 -18.38 -4.29 -37.63
C ALA A 16 -19.11 -3.14 -36.93
N CYS A 17 -20.43 -3.02 -37.15
CA CYS A 17 -21.27 -2.00 -36.55
C CYS A 17 -21.34 -2.13 -35.01
N ILE A 18 -21.45 -3.37 -34.49
CA ILE A 18 -21.44 -3.62 -33.04
C ILE A 18 -20.08 -3.26 -32.44
N VAL A 19 -18.98 -3.58 -33.14
CA VAL A 19 -17.61 -3.25 -32.69
C VAL A 19 -17.38 -1.73 -32.63
N GLU A 20 -17.87 -0.96 -33.59
CA GLU A 20 -17.77 0.50 -33.53
C GLU A 20 -18.57 1.09 -32.37
N LEU A 21 -19.81 0.63 -32.16
CA LEU A 21 -20.65 1.08 -31.05
C LEU A 21 -20.00 0.80 -29.69
N VAL A 22 -19.40 -0.39 -29.54
CA VAL A 22 -18.67 -0.79 -28.33
C VAL A 22 -17.41 0.05 -28.15
N ARG A 23 -16.67 0.35 -29.22
CA ARG A 23 -15.49 1.24 -29.17
C ARG A 23 -15.85 2.64 -28.69
N GLU A 24 -16.94 3.21 -29.20
CA GLU A 24 -17.37 4.56 -28.83
C GLU A 24 -17.79 4.65 -27.36
N LYS A 25 -18.54 3.65 -26.87
CA LYS A 25 -18.89 3.52 -25.45
C LYS A 25 -17.67 3.32 -24.55
N LEU A 26 -16.72 2.44 -24.95
CA LEU A 26 -15.50 2.23 -24.18
C LEU A 26 -14.62 3.49 -24.15
N GLY A 27 -14.51 4.21 -25.27
CA GLY A 27 -13.75 5.46 -25.34
C GLY A 27 -14.25 6.49 -24.34
N GLY A 28 -15.58 6.69 -24.28
CA GLY A 28 -16.21 7.56 -23.28
C GLY A 28 -15.97 7.09 -21.84
N LEU A 29 -16.13 5.79 -21.57
CA LEU A 29 -15.95 5.22 -20.24
C LEU A 29 -14.50 5.36 -19.73
N VAL A 30 -13.52 5.12 -20.60
CA VAL A 30 -12.10 5.27 -20.31
C VAL A 30 -11.78 6.73 -19.99
N HIS A 31 -12.33 7.69 -20.75
CA HIS A 31 -12.09 9.11 -20.52
C HIS A 31 -12.64 9.56 -19.16
N THR A 32 -13.86 9.14 -18.81
CA THR A 32 -14.48 9.40 -17.50
C THR A 32 -13.72 8.73 -16.36
N LEU A 33 -13.26 7.48 -16.54
CA LEU A 33 -12.45 6.77 -15.55
C LEU A 33 -11.10 7.47 -15.33
N GLN A 34 -10.40 7.88 -16.39
CA GLN A 34 -9.13 8.60 -16.25
C GLN A 34 -9.29 9.91 -15.48
N TYR A 35 -10.34 10.68 -15.79
CA TYR A 35 -10.62 11.94 -15.09
C TYR A 35 -10.92 11.69 -13.61
N SER A 36 -11.78 10.72 -13.32
CA SER A 36 -12.16 10.35 -11.95
C SER A 36 -10.97 9.85 -11.14
N LEU A 37 -10.11 9.01 -11.75
CA LEU A 37 -8.88 8.53 -11.13
C LEU A 37 -7.90 9.68 -10.86
N LYS A 38 -7.79 10.65 -11.77
CA LYS A 38 -6.89 11.80 -11.61
C LYS A 38 -7.31 12.70 -10.45
N GLU A 39 -8.61 12.95 -10.28
CA GLU A 39 -9.14 13.69 -9.13
C GLU A 39 -8.90 12.95 -7.82
N LYS A 40 -9.22 11.65 -7.75
CA LYS A 40 -8.99 10.84 -6.55
C LYS A 40 -7.50 10.72 -6.22
N ALA A 41 -6.65 10.54 -7.24
CA ALA A 41 -5.20 10.50 -7.08
C ALA A 41 -4.66 11.82 -6.53
N LYS A 42 -5.14 12.97 -7.00
CA LYS A 42 -4.73 14.27 -6.47
C LYS A 42 -5.04 14.40 -4.97
N GLN A 43 -6.24 13.97 -4.56
CA GLN A 43 -6.64 14.01 -3.15
C GLN A 43 -5.78 13.05 -2.30
N VAL A 44 -5.54 11.83 -2.79
CA VAL A 44 -4.68 10.83 -2.11
C VAL A 44 -3.24 11.33 -2.01
N VAL A 45 -2.69 11.91 -3.08
CA VAL A 45 -1.34 12.48 -3.08
C VAL A 45 -1.23 13.61 -2.07
N GLN A 46 -2.22 14.49 -1.99
CA GLN A 46 -2.20 15.60 -1.02
C GLN A 46 -2.20 15.09 0.43
N VAL A 47 -3.03 14.11 0.75
CA VAL A 47 -3.05 13.47 2.08
C VAL A 47 -1.74 12.73 2.34
N PHE A 48 -1.23 12.01 1.35
CA PHE A 48 0.03 11.27 1.46
C PHE A 48 1.23 12.19 1.70
N VAL A 49 1.31 13.33 1.00
CA VAL A 49 2.37 14.32 1.20
C VAL A 49 2.30 14.91 2.61
N LEU A 50 1.11 15.24 3.10
CA LEU A 50 0.94 15.75 4.47
C LEU A 50 1.32 14.70 5.52
N ALA A 51 0.90 13.45 5.33
CA ALA A 51 1.26 12.34 6.19
C ALA A 51 2.77 12.09 6.18
N ALA A 52 3.40 12.09 5.01
CA ALA A 52 4.84 11.92 4.85
C ALA A 52 5.63 13.05 5.52
N LEU A 53 5.21 14.31 5.33
CA LEU A 53 5.83 15.47 5.96
C LEU A 53 5.75 15.36 7.50
N THR A 54 4.58 15.01 8.02
CA THR A 54 4.37 14.82 9.46
C THR A 54 5.23 13.68 9.99
N PHE A 55 5.30 12.57 9.26
CA PHE A 55 6.13 11.42 9.61
C PHE A 55 7.62 11.76 9.63
N ILE A 56 8.09 12.56 8.67
CA ILE A 56 9.48 13.03 8.63
C ILE A 56 9.77 13.94 9.82
N LEU A 57 8.92 14.95 10.09
CA LEU A 57 9.09 15.83 11.25
C LEU A 57 9.10 15.06 12.57
N PHE A 58 8.16 14.13 12.72
CA PHE A 58 8.07 13.28 13.90
C PHE A 58 9.30 12.38 14.05
N GLY A 59 9.75 11.74 12.96
CA GLY A 59 10.95 10.92 12.96
C GLY A 59 12.22 11.71 13.28
N LEU A 60 12.32 12.95 12.79
CA LEU A 60 13.43 13.84 13.10
C LEU A 60 13.43 14.24 14.58
N GLY A 61 12.26 14.59 15.14
CA GLY A 61 12.08 14.87 16.56
C GLY A 61 12.44 13.67 17.43
N LEU A 62 12.01 12.47 17.06
CA LEU A 62 12.36 11.23 17.76
C LEU A 62 13.87 11.01 17.77
N ARG A 63 14.56 11.21 16.64
CA ARG A 63 16.03 11.11 16.58
C ARG A 63 16.71 12.12 17.51
N PHE A 64 16.28 13.38 17.48
CA PHE A 64 16.78 14.40 18.40
C PHE A 64 16.56 14.02 19.86
N LEU A 65 15.39 13.45 20.19
CA LEU A 65 15.10 12.97 21.53
C LEU A 65 16.04 11.82 21.93
N LEU A 66 16.29 10.86 21.05
CA LEU A 66 17.25 9.77 21.29
C LEU A 66 18.68 10.28 21.46
N LEU A 67 19.10 11.26 20.66
CA LEU A 67 20.41 11.91 20.76
C LEU A 67 20.56 12.66 22.10
N GLY A 68 19.53 13.41 22.49
CA GLY A 68 19.49 14.09 23.79
C GLY A 68 19.52 13.10 24.96
N LEU A 69 18.78 12.00 24.85
CA LEU A 69 18.77 10.93 25.85
C LEU A 69 20.14 10.25 25.95
N ALA A 70 20.78 9.98 24.81
CA ALA A 70 22.14 9.44 24.77
C ALA A 70 23.14 10.38 25.44
N TYR A 71 23.06 11.68 25.16
CA TYR A 71 23.92 12.70 25.77
C TYR A 71 23.70 12.81 27.28
N TRP A 72 22.45 12.78 27.74
CA TRP A 72 22.13 12.81 29.16
C TRP A 72 22.62 11.55 29.90
N LEU A 73 22.45 10.37 29.29
CA LEU A 73 23.03 9.12 29.80
C LEU A 73 24.56 9.16 29.84
N ASN A 74 25.18 9.75 28.83
CA ASN A 74 26.63 9.93 28.76
C ASN A 74 27.16 10.73 29.96
N ALA A 75 26.45 11.80 30.31
CA ALA A 75 26.77 12.63 31.46
C ALA A 75 26.63 11.87 32.78
N LEU A 76 25.60 11.02 32.92
CA LEU A 76 25.39 10.20 34.12
C LEU A 76 26.45 9.09 34.27
N LEU A 77 26.87 8.48 33.17
CA LEU A 77 27.85 7.39 33.21
C LEU A 77 29.30 7.89 33.25
N SER A 78 29.53 9.22 33.20
CA SER A 78 30.85 9.86 33.17
C SER A 78 31.81 9.24 32.13
N SER A 79 31.24 8.78 31.02
CA SER A 79 31.95 8.04 29.96
C SER A 79 31.45 8.55 28.62
N ALA A 80 32.35 8.74 27.66
CA ALA A 80 32.05 9.46 26.41
C ALA A 80 31.18 8.68 25.40
N TYR A 81 31.12 7.35 25.50
CA TYR A 81 30.51 6.48 24.46
C TYR A 81 29.43 5.53 24.99
N LEU A 82 29.35 5.32 26.30
CA LEU A 82 28.41 4.35 26.88
C LEU A 82 26.95 4.76 26.71
N GLY A 83 26.64 6.06 26.71
CA GLY A 83 25.27 6.55 26.51
C GLY A 83 24.73 6.20 25.12
N PHE A 84 25.55 6.37 24.08
CA PHE A 84 25.17 5.99 22.71
C PHE A 84 25.00 4.47 22.54
N PHE A 85 25.89 3.70 23.16
CA PHE A 85 25.83 2.23 23.11
C PHE A 85 24.56 1.70 23.79
N LEU A 86 24.19 2.24 24.96
CA LEU A 86 23.00 1.82 25.68
C LEU A 86 21.71 2.14 24.89
N VAL A 87 21.62 3.35 24.32
CA VAL A 87 20.46 3.77 23.52
C VAL A 87 20.33 2.92 22.25
N SER A 88 21.44 2.56 21.61
CA SER A 88 21.44 1.68 20.43
C SER A 88 20.93 0.27 20.76
N ILE A 89 21.43 -0.34 21.85
CA ILE A 89 20.97 -1.66 22.30
C ILE A 89 19.49 -1.63 22.65
N PHE A 90 19.04 -0.60 23.38
CA PHE A 90 17.64 -0.45 23.76
C PHE A 90 16.74 -0.34 22.53
N CYS A 91 17.13 0.46 21.55
CA CYS A 91 16.38 0.61 20.31
C CYS A 91 16.31 -0.71 19.52
N PHE A 92 17.41 -1.46 19.46
CA PHE A 92 17.45 -2.77 18.82
C PHE A 92 16.54 -3.79 19.50
N LEU A 93 16.56 -3.82 20.85
CA LEU A 93 15.69 -4.69 21.64
C LEU A 93 14.21 -4.37 21.42
N MET A 94 13.83 -3.09 21.34
CA MET A 94 12.44 -2.70 21.06
C MET A 94 11.97 -3.19 19.69
N VAL A 95 12.81 -3.07 18.65
CA VAL A 95 12.47 -3.60 17.32
C VAL A 95 12.33 -5.11 17.35
N MET A 96 13.27 -5.82 18.00
CA MET A 96 13.20 -7.27 18.16
C MET A 96 11.95 -7.71 18.90
N LEU A 97 11.55 -7.01 19.96
CA LEU A 97 10.32 -7.27 20.71
C LEU A 97 9.08 -7.10 19.83
N VAL A 98 8.99 -6.02 19.07
CA VAL A 98 7.85 -5.78 18.16
C VAL A 98 7.76 -6.88 17.10
N VAL A 99 8.88 -7.24 16.48
CA VAL A 99 8.93 -8.34 15.49
C VAL A 99 8.54 -9.67 16.13
N PHE A 100 9.02 -9.95 17.35
CA PHE A 100 8.68 -11.14 18.09
C PHE A 100 7.20 -11.20 18.45
N MET A 101 6.61 -10.09 18.93
CA MET A 101 5.17 -10.01 19.20
C MET A 101 4.33 -10.20 17.93
N LEU A 102 4.77 -9.62 16.81
CA LEU A 102 4.07 -9.78 15.53
C LEU A 102 4.13 -11.23 15.04
N ARG A 103 5.30 -11.88 15.12
CA ARG A 103 5.45 -13.31 14.80
C ARG A 103 4.66 -14.19 15.74
N SER A 104 4.67 -13.89 17.04
CA SER A 104 3.89 -14.62 18.05
C SER A 104 2.39 -14.51 17.76
N LYS A 105 1.89 -13.32 17.41
CA LYS A 105 0.49 -13.12 17.03
C LYS A 105 0.11 -13.90 15.76
N MET A 106 0.99 -13.97 14.77
CA MET A 106 0.78 -14.78 13.55
C MET A 106 0.84 -16.29 13.85
N ASN A 107 1.76 -16.73 14.72
CA ASN A 107 1.90 -18.14 15.09
C ASN A 107 0.79 -18.64 16.03
N ASN A 108 0.18 -17.72 16.80
CA ASN A 108 -0.97 -17.98 17.65
C ASN A 108 -2.31 -17.80 16.91
N GLN A 109 -2.31 -17.52 15.60
CA GLN A 109 -3.53 -17.62 14.80
C GLN A 109 -3.75 -19.12 14.52
N PRO A 110 -4.63 -19.81 15.26
CA PRO A 110 -4.88 -21.21 15.03
C PRO A 110 -5.61 -21.34 13.69
N LEU A 111 -5.44 -22.48 13.06
CA LEU A 111 -6.21 -22.98 11.91
C LEU A 111 -7.73 -23.00 12.20
N THR A 112 -8.38 -21.84 12.26
CA THR A 112 -9.85 -21.70 12.34
C THR A 112 -10.43 -21.34 10.96
N GLN A 113 -9.90 -21.97 9.90
CA GLN A 113 -10.41 -21.87 8.52
C GLN A 113 -10.42 -23.25 7.83
N GLU A 114 -10.45 -24.35 8.58
CA GLU A 114 -10.69 -25.69 8.03
C GLU A 114 -11.65 -26.47 8.94
N LYS A 115 -12.92 -26.05 8.94
CA LYS A 115 -14.14 -26.80 9.30
C LYS A 115 -15.25 -25.80 9.59
N ILE A 116 -16.03 -25.47 8.54
CA ILE A 116 -17.47 -25.15 8.48
C ILE A 116 -17.67 -24.64 7.04
N SER A 117 -17.41 -25.51 6.07
CA SER A 117 -17.90 -25.37 4.68
C SER A 117 -18.05 -26.76 4.07
N ASP A 118 -18.65 -27.66 4.83
CA ASP A 118 -19.24 -28.88 4.30
C ASP A 118 -20.59 -29.02 5.01
N GLY A 119 -21.60 -28.35 4.43
CA GLY A 119 -23.00 -28.73 4.60
C GLY A 119 -23.26 -30.00 3.78
N PRO A 120 -24.25 -30.80 4.19
CA PRO A 120 -25.60 -30.62 3.64
C PRO A 120 -26.64 -30.16 4.67
#